data_AF-A0A2D9M879-F1
#
_entry.id   AF-A0A2D9M879-F1
#
_cell.length_a   1.000
_cell.length_b   1.000
_cell.length_c   1.000
_cell.angle_alpha   90.00
_cell.angle_beta   90.00
_cell.angle_gamma   90.00
#
_symmetry.space_group_name_H-M   'P 1'
#
loop_
_entity.id
_entity.type
_entity.pdbx_description
1 polymer ?
#
loop_
_entity_poly.entity_id
_entity_poly.type
_entity_poly.pdbx_seq_one_letter_code
_entity_poly.pdbx_strand_id
1 'polypeptide(L)'
;MQAEGDDSMSAVFVTLDPILNVNPLEFADWCATKPTEPSKAPTPIDARWSHHVSGSSLDAANLLFVLLIDQDEDGRLRPPLDEKRVSREAFGRMPNNESSLDYMIQNVLPTEDNSRVTDLLFALNHRFDNHACSTGTGGMLLRGALSAEEVVELRITLQEGSWRIHKDEIYDGAVSDLVRLLIFHLRAAERRGTGILLREHR
;
A
#
# COMPACT_ATOMS: atom_id res chain seq x y z
N MET A 1 -9.04 7.27 -43.54
CA MET A 1 -9.12 5.90 -43.01
C MET A 1 -8.28 5.92 -41.75
N GLN A 2 -8.94 6.04 -40.60
CA GLN A 2 -8.32 6.21 -39.29
C GLN A 2 -7.49 4.97 -38.96
N ALA A 3 -6.27 5.19 -38.49
CA ALA A 3 -5.56 4.21 -37.69
C ALA A 3 -6.22 4.25 -36.30
N GLU A 4 -7.03 3.25 -36.00
CA GLU A 4 -7.43 2.97 -34.62
C GLU A 4 -6.16 2.54 -33.88
N GLY A 5 -5.68 3.41 -33.00
CA GLY A 5 -4.69 3.05 -32.01
C GLY A 5 -5.34 2.02 -31.09
N ASP A 6 -4.74 0.84 -31.05
CA ASP A 6 -4.96 -0.15 -30.01
C ASP A 6 -4.40 0.41 -28.70
N ASP A 7 -5.15 1.32 -28.08
CA ASP A 7 -4.94 1.76 -26.71
C ASP A 7 -5.46 0.66 -25.78
N SER A 8 -4.75 -0.46 -25.76
CA SER A 8 -4.89 -1.45 -24.70
C SER A 8 -4.35 -0.84 -23.40
N MET A 9 -5.12 0.11 -22.84
CA MET A 9 -4.84 0.72 -21.54
C MET A 9 -4.63 -0.41 -20.53
N SER A 10 -3.41 -0.52 -20.00
CA SER A 10 -3.06 -1.60 -19.10
C SER A 10 -3.94 -1.54 -17.85
N ALA A 11 -4.60 -2.65 -17.54
CA ALA A 11 -5.48 -2.73 -16.39
C ALA A 11 -4.66 -2.49 -15.11
N VAL A 12 -5.02 -1.46 -14.35
CA VAL A 12 -4.37 -1.12 -13.08
C VAL A 12 -4.48 -2.31 -12.14
N PHE A 13 -3.34 -2.76 -11.62
CA PHE A 13 -3.28 -3.79 -10.60
C PHE A 13 -2.59 -3.25 -9.35
N VAL A 14 -3.19 -3.43 -8.18
CA VAL A 14 -2.59 -3.00 -6.90
C VAL A 14 -2.34 -4.17 -5.96
N THR A 15 -1.31 -4.03 -5.13
CA THR A 15 -0.93 -5.04 -4.16
C THR A 15 -0.62 -4.43 -2.81
N LEU A 16 -1.04 -5.12 -1.74
CA LEU A 16 -0.69 -4.79 -0.37
C LEU A 16 0.49 -5.65 0.06
N ASP A 17 1.63 -5.01 0.27
CA ASP A 17 2.86 -5.65 0.69
C ASP A 17 3.13 -5.32 2.18
N PRO A 18 3.41 -6.32 3.03
CA PRO A 18 3.68 -6.07 4.46
C PRO A 18 5.02 -5.36 4.63
N ILE A 19 5.08 -4.40 5.55
CA ILE A 19 6.28 -3.61 5.81
C ILE A 19 6.63 -3.56 7.31
N LEU A 20 7.87 -3.19 7.61
CA LEU A 20 8.33 -2.92 8.97
C LEU A 20 7.35 -1.99 9.72
N ASN A 21 7.25 -2.20 11.04
CA ASN A 21 6.52 -1.31 11.91
C ASN A 21 7.31 -0.01 12.14
N VAL A 22 7.07 0.96 11.26
CA VAL A 22 7.67 2.30 11.30
C VAL A 22 6.63 3.35 10.95
N ASN A 23 6.94 4.62 11.16
CA ASN A 23 6.24 5.71 10.50
C ASN A 23 6.63 5.73 9.01
N PRO A 24 5.72 5.41 8.06
CA PRO A 24 6.09 5.27 6.66
C PRO A 24 6.52 6.59 6.01
N LEU A 25 5.94 7.72 6.43
CA LEU A 25 6.27 9.02 5.84
C LEU A 25 7.63 9.52 6.32
N GLU A 26 7.91 9.40 7.62
CA GLU A 26 9.23 9.73 8.18
C GLU A 26 10.35 8.91 7.51
N PHE A 27 10.11 7.62 7.27
CA PHE A 27 11.08 6.77 6.58
C PHE A 27 11.22 7.14 5.10
N ALA A 28 10.13 7.48 4.43
CA ALA A 28 10.16 7.97 3.06
C ALA A 28 10.93 9.29 2.94
N ASP A 29 10.72 10.24 3.85
CA ASP A 29 11.46 11.50 3.91
C ASP A 29 12.96 11.24 4.05
N TRP A 30 13.34 10.32 4.94
CA TRP A 30 14.73 9.91 5.09
C TRP A 30 15.30 9.30 3.80
N CYS A 31 14.59 8.38 3.14
CA CYS A 31 15.01 7.83 1.84
C CYS A 31 15.16 8.91 0.75
N ALA A 32 14.28 9.92 0.76
CA ALA A 32 14.33 11.04 -0.18
C ALA A 32 15.59 11.90 -0.05
N THR A 33 16.22 11.92 1.14
CA THR A 33 17.52 12.60 1.33
C THR A 33 18.69 11.91 0.63
N LYS A 34 18.47 10.71 0.05
CA LYS A 34 19.49 9.85 -0.56
C LYS A 34 20.64 9.56 0.41
N PRO A 35 20.34 8.90 1.55
CA PRO A 35 21.34 8.60 2.56
C PRO A 35 22.45 7.73 1.97
N THR A 36 23.66 7.89 2.51
CA THR A 36 24.83 7.08 2.15
C THR A 36 25.18 6.03 3.20
N GLU A 37 24.53 6.07 4.36
CA GLU A 37 24.74 5.15 5.48
C GLU A 37 23.45 5.01 6.31
N PRO A 38 23.25 3.88 7.03
CA PRO A 38 22.02 3.60 7.77
C PRO A 38 21.94 4.28 9.15
N SER A 39 23.01 4.90 9.62
CA SER A 39 23.18 5.41 11.00
C SER A 39 22.09 6.41 11.44
N LYS A 40 21.48 7.11 10.49
CA LYS A 40 20.43 8.13 10.72
C LYS A 40 19.03 7.67 10.30
N ALA A 41 18.86 6.38 10.00
CA ALA A 41 17.54 5.85 9.64
C ALA A 41 16.57 5.96 10.83
N PRO A 42 15.26 6.14 10.60
CA PRO A 42 14.26 6.21 11.68
C PRO A 42 14.13 4.92 12.52
N THR A 43 14.64 3.80 12.02
CA THR A 43 14.73 2.54 12.77
C THR A 43 16.01 1.79 12.39
N PRO A 44 16.57 0.94 13.26
CA PRO A 44 17.76 0.14 12.95
C PRO A 44 17.53 -0.76 11.72
N ILE A 45 18.36 -0.58 10.70
CA ILE A 45 18.24 -1.26 9.39
C ILE A 45 19.58 -1.82 8.88
N ASP A 46 20.62 -1.90 9.70
CA ASP A 46 21.99 -2.24 9.29
C ASP A 46 22.05 -3.52 8.44
N ALA A 47 21.37 -4.58 8.89
CA ALA A 47 21.30 -5.84 8.14
C ALA A 47 20.65 -5.68 6.76
N ARG A 48 19.54 -4.92 6.68
CA ARG A 48 18.81 -4.64 5.43
C ARG A 48 19.62 -3.76 4.49
N TRP A 49 20.31 -2.78 5.04
CA TRP A 49 21.21 -1.89 4.30
C TRP A 49 22.36 -2.68 3.66
N SER A 50 23.04 -3.51 4.45
CA SER A 50 24.12 -4.39 3.95
C SER A 50 23.61 -5.33 2.87
N HIS A 51 22.43 -5.92 3.04
CA HIS A 51 21.87 -6.86 2.08
C HIS A 51 21.42 -6.21 0.75
N HIS A 52 20.69 -5.09 0.80
CA HIS A 52 20.00 -4.55 -0.38
C HIS A 52 20.63 -3.32 -1.00
N VAL A 53 21.37 -2.53 -0.22
CA VAL A 53 21.87 -1.21 -0.65
C VAL A 53 23.35 -1.25 -0.96
N SER A 54 24.13 -2.06 -0.23
CA SER A 54 25.57 -2.12 -0.43
C SER A 54 25.94 -2.49 -1.88
N GLY A 55 26.68 -1.59 -2.55
CA GLY A 55 27.08 -1.77 -3.95
C GLY A 55 26.03 -1.45 -5.02
N SER A 56 24.83 -0.98 -4.64
CA SER A 56 23.75 -0.61 -5.58
C SER A 56 23.36 0.86 -5.44
N SER A 57 23.18 1.55 -6.57
CA SER A 57 22.61 2.91 -6.60
C SER A 57 21.09 2.81 -6.77
N LEU A 58 20.34 2.86 -5.66
CA LEU A 58 18.88 2.87 -5.68
C LEU A 58 18.34 4.31 -5.69
N ASP A 59 17.27 4.55 -6.44
CA ASP A 59 16.44 5.74 -6.24
C ASP A 59 15.63 5.67 -4.94
N ALA A 60 14.99 6.78 -4.56
CA ALA A 60 14.31 6.89 -3.27
C ALA A 60 13.15 5.88 -3.11
N ALA A 61 12.37 5.63 -4.16
CA ALA A 61 11.25 4.70 -4.13
C ALA A 61 11.72 3.25 -3.97
N ASN A 62 12.72 2.83 -4.76
CA ASN A 62 13.29 1.49 -4.65
C ASN A 62 14.01 1.30 -3.31
N LEU A 63 14.71 2.32 -2.82
CA LEU A 63 15.34 2.30 -1.50
C LEU A 63 14.30 2.12 -0.38
N LEU A 64 13.21 2.88 -0.41
CA LEU A 64 12.10 2.75 0.54
C LEU A 64 11.53 1.33 0.52
N PHE A 65 11.23 0.80 -0.66
CA PHE A 65 10.63 -0.52 -0.82
C PHE A 65 11.51 -1.63 -0.24
N VAL A 66 12.78 -1.73 -0.65
CA VAL A 66 13.65 -2.83 -0.22
C VAL A 66 14.02 -2.78 1.26
N LEU A 67 14.06 -1.58 1.84
CA LEU A 67 14.33 -1.41 3.27
C LEU A 67 13.10 -1.71 4.13
N LEU A 68 11.89 -1.43 3.65
CA LEU A 68 10.67 -1.62 4.44
C LEU A 68 10.01 -2.98 4.27
N ILE A 69 10.12 -3.62 3.10
CA ILE A 69 9.40 -4.88 2.83
C ILE A 69 9.70 -5.95 3.89
N ASP A 70 8.68 -6.67 4.33
CA ASP A 70 8.78 -7.70 5.37
C ASP A 70 9.73 -8.83 4.96
N GLN A 71 10.72 -9.10 5.82
CA GLN A 71 11.82 -10.04 5.57
C GLN A 71 12.12 -10.86 6.83
N ASP A 72 12.71 -12.04 6.65
CA ASP A 72 13.30 -12.80 7.75
C ASP A 72 14.71 -12.31 8.09
N GLU A 73 15.36 -12.97 9.06
CA GLU A 73 16.70 -12.61 9.54
C GLU A 73 17.79 -12.81 8.47
N ASP A 74 17.52 -13.65 7.46
CA ASP A 74 18.41 -13.89 6.31
C ASP A 74 18.20 -12.87 5.18
N GLY A 75 17.28 -11.91 5.34
CA GLY A 75 16.91 -10.93 4.32
C GLY A 75 15.98 -11.49 3.24
N ARG A 76 15.44 -12.70 3.40
CA ARG A 76 14.47 -13.28 2.47
C ARG A 76 13.09 -12.69 2.73
N LEU A 77 12.34 -12.45 1.66
CA LEU A 77 10.96 -11.99 1.76
C LEU A 77 10.10 -13.02 2.49
N ARG A 78 9.37 -12.57 3.50
CA ARG A 78 8.34 -13.40 4.15
C ARG A 78 7.16 -13.62 3.18
N PRO A 79 6.35 -14.68 3.39
CA PRO A 79 5.18 -14.92 2.55
C PRO A 79 4.26 -13.70 2.47
N PRO A 80 3.53 -13.47 1.37
CA PRO A 80 2.52 -12.40 1.29
C PRO A 80 1.48 -12.45 2.41
N LEU A 81 0.74 -11.35 2.62
CA LEU A 81 -0.34 -11.28 3.61
C LEU A 81 -1.50 -12.24 3.30
N ASP A 82 -1.60 -12.69 2.06
CA ASP A 82 -2.58 -13.68 1.62
C ASP A 82 -1.93 -15.02 1.30
N GLU A 83 -1.86 -15.88 2.31
CA GLU A 83 -1.27 -17.23 2.18
C GLU A 83 -1.88 -18.07 1.05
N LYS A 84 -3.12 -17.76 0.63
CA LYS A 84 -3.82 -18.45 -0.46
C LYS A 84 -3.75 -17.74 -1.83
N ARG A 85 -3.12 -16.55 -1.96
CA ARG A 85 -3.05 -15.73 -3.19
C ARG A 85 -4.39 -15.25 -3.79
N VAL A 86 -5.52 -15.80 -3.35
CA VAL A 86 -6.86 -15.49 -3.89
C VAL A 86 -7.29 -14.06 -3.55
N SER A 87 -6.96 -13.55 -2.36
CA SER A 87 -7.43 -12.22 -1.94
C SER A 87 -6.62 -11.10 -2.56
N ARG A 88 -5.34 -11.28 -2.89
CA ARG A 88 -4.51 -10.28 -3.59
C ARG A 88 -4.98 -10.06 -5.03
N GLU A 89 -5.28 -11.12 -5.76
CA GLU A 89 -5.81 -10.97 -7.13
C GLU A 89 -7.21 -10.35 -7.12
N ALA A 90 -8.08 -10.78 -6.20
CA ALA A 90 -9.43 -10.25 -6.07
C ALA A 90 -9.45 -8.80 -5.58
N PHE A 91 -8.58 -8.43 -4.64
CA PHE A 91 -8.46 -7.05 -4.16
C PHE A 91 -7.73 -6.16 -5.17
N GLY A 92 -6.84 -6.70 -5.98
CA GLY A 92 -5.99 -5.89 -6.83
C GLY A 92 -6.61 -5.43 -8.14
N ARG A 93 -7.81 -5.90 -8.51
CA ARG A 93 -8.42 -5.66 -9.83
C ARG A 93 -9.85 -5.13 -9.70
N MET A 94 -10.15 -4.10 -10.49
CA MET A 94 -11.51 -3.64 -10.74
C MET A 94 -11.92 -3.90 -12.19
N PRO A 95 -13.23 -3.95 -12.51
CA PRO A 95 -13.72 -4.05 -13.89
C PRO A 95 -13.41 -2.82 -14.76
N ASN A 96 -13.02 -1.70 -14.16
CA ASN A 96 -12.63 -0.45 -14.83
C ASN A 96 -11.12 -0.20 -14.70
N ASN A 97 -10.66 0.97 -15.14
CA ASN A 97 -9.27 1.39 -15.07
C ASN A 97 -8.89 2.02 -13.71
N GLU A 98 -9.73 1.90 -12.69
CA GLU A 98 -9.45 2.42 -11.35
C GLU A 98 -8.84 1.31 -10.48
N SER A 99 -8.04 1.69 -9.48
CA SER A 99 -7.68 0.70 -8.45
C SER A 99 -8.84 0.47 -7.50
N SER A 100 -8.85 -0.68 -6.84
CA SER A 100 -9.84 -0.98 -5.81
C SER A 100 -9.85 0.04 -4.68
N LEU A 101 -8.71 0.64 -4.35
CA LEU A 101 -8.66 1.70 -3.34
C LEU A 101 -9.20 3.04 -3.84
N ASP A 102 -8.98 3.40 -5.11
CA ASP A 102 -9.64 4.59 -5.68
C ASP A 102 -11.16 4.41 -5.61
N TYR A 103 -11.66 3.23 -6.00
CA TYR A 103 -13.09 2.93 -5.94
C TYR A 103 -13.64 2.96 -4.51
N MET A 104 -12.91 2.40 -3.54
CA MET A 104 -13.30 2.47 -2.13
C MET A 104 -13.33 3.91 -1.61
N ILE A 105 -12.33 4.74 -1.91
CA ILE A 105 -12.30 6.14 -1.45
C ILE A 105 -13.48 6.94 -1.99
N GLN A 106 -13.90 6.67 -3.24
CA GLN A 106 -15.05 7.34 -3.84
C GLN A 106 -16.39 6.93 -3.20
N ASN A 107 -16.50 5.68 -2.72
CA ASN A 107 -17.78 5.07 -2.35
C ASN A 107 -17.94 4.75 -0.85
N VAL A 108 -16.88 4.80 -0.04
CA VAL A 108 -16.94 4.67 1.42
C VAL A 108 -17.13 6.05 2.04
N LEU A 109 -18.32 6.31 2.55
CA LEU A 109 -18.67 7.57 3.20
C LEU A 109 -18.60 7.42 4.72
N PRO A 110 -17.88 8.28 5.44
CA PRO A 110 -17.86 8.23 6.90
C PRO A 110 -19.23 8.63 7.46
N THR A 111 -19.57 8.13 8.65
CA THR A 111 -20.62 8.74 9.46
C THR A 111 -20.13 10.07 10.05
N GLU A 112 -21.02 11.00 10.39
CA GLU A 112 -20.68 12.39 10.79
C GLU A 112 -19.59 12.50 11.87
N ASP A 113 -19.47 11.49 12.74
CA ASP A 113 -18.52 11.48 13.87
C ASP A 113 -17.23 10.67 13.63
N ASN A 114 -17.02 10.07 12.44
CA ASN A 114 -15.86 9.18 12.20
C ASN A 114 -15.27 9.30 10.78
N SER A 115 -14.53 10.38 10.52
CA SER A 115 -13.76 10.56 9.27
C SER A 115 -12.50 9.67 9.19
N ARG A 116 -12.16 8.97 10.28
CA ARG A 116 -10.87 8.29 10.39
C ARG A 116 -10.71 7.17 9.36
N VAL A 117 -11.81 6.49 9.02
CA VAL A 117 -11.83 5.47 7.96
C VAL A 117 -11.41 6.04 6.61
N THR A 118 -11.92 7.21 6.23
CA THR A 118 -11.54 7.87 4.96
C THR A 118 -10.13 8.42 5.03
N ASP A 119 -9.70 8.96 6.17
CA ASP A 119 -8.32 9.46 6.34
C ASP A 119 -7.29 8.34 6.17
N LEU A 120 -7.57 7.15 6.73
CA LEU A 120 -6.70 5.98 6.65
C LEU A 120 -6.73 5.32 5.26
N LEU A 121 -7.89 5.25 4.60
CA LEU A 121 -7.98 4.82 3.19
C LEU A 121 -7.20 5.76 2.29
N PHE A 122 -7.35 7.08 2.49
CA PHE A 122 -6.64 8.09 1.73
C PHE A 122 -5.13 8.00 1.98
N ALA A 123 -4.69 7.82 3.23
CA ALA A 123 -3.29 7.58 3.55
C ALA A 123 -2.73 6.32 2.86
N LEU A 124 -3.47 5.22 2.84
CA LEU A 124 -3.03 4.00 2.17
C LEU A 124 -2.89 4.19 0.65
N ASN A 125 -3.69 5.07 0.04
CA ASN A 125 -3.71 5.27 -1.41
C ASN A 125 -2.90 6.49 -1.92
N HIS A 126 -2.65 7.50 -1.09
CA HIS A 126 -2.14 8.80 -1.54
C HIS A 126 -1.04 9.38 -0.66
N ARG A 127 -0.58 8.68 0.39
CA ARG A 127 0.43 9.23 1.31
C ARG A 127 1.75 9.61 0.63
N PHE A 128 2.07 9.00 -0.50
CA PHE A 128 3.26 9.34 -1.27
C PHE A 128 2.96 10.18 -2.50
N ASP A 129 1.76 10.71 -2.69
CA ASP A 129 1.46 11.60 -3.81
C ASP A 129 2.39 12.81 -3.81
N ASN A 130 3.00 13.07 -4.98
CA ASN A 130 4.04 14.11 -5.17
C ASN A 130 5.31 13.94 -4.32
N HIS A 131 5.48 12.80 -3.65
CA HIS A 131 6.68 12.50 -2.87
C HIS A 131 7.78 11.86 -3.75
N ALA A 132 9.05 12.06 -3.38
CA ALA A 132 10.19 11.50 -4.12
C ALA A 132 10.23 9.96 -4.16
N CYS A 133 9.52 9.30 -3.23
CA CYS A 133 9.38 7.85 -3.18
C CYS A 133 8.15 7.31 -3.94
N SER A 134 7.33 8.18 -4.55
CA SER A 134 6.14 7.74 -5.31
C SER A 134 6.49 6.89 -6.51
N THR A 135 7.56 7.25 -7.21
CA THR A 135 7.95 6.66 -8.49
C THR A 135 9.43 6.35 -8.48
N GLY A 136 9.77 5.16 -8.97
CA GLY A 136 11.13 4.67 -9.07
C GLY A 136 11.45 4.04 -10.41
N THR A 137 12.73 3.79 -10.63
CA THR A 137 13.22 3.00 -11.76
C THR A 137 12.61 1.59 -11.74
N GLY A 138 12.57 0.95 -12.91
CA GLY A 138 11.99 -0.39 -13.06
C GLY A 138 10.45 -0.44 -12.97
N GLY A 139 9.77 0.71 -13.10
CA GLY A 139 8.31 0.77 -13.04
C GLY A 139 7.75 0.72 -11.61
N MET A 140 8.56 1.02 -10.59
CA MET A 140 8.12 1.07 -9.20
C MET A 140 7.15 2.23 -8.99
N LEU A 141 5.93 1.92 -8.52
CA LEU A 141 4.89 2.88 -8.17
C LEU A 141 4.39 2.63 -6.74
N LEU A 142 4.78 3.48 -5.79
CA LEU A 142 4.36 3.42 -4.39
C LEU A 142 3.29 4.49 -4.14
N ARG A 143 2.07 4.06 -3.84
CA ARG A 143 0.93 4.97 -3.68
C ARG A 143 0.84 5.55 -2.27
N GLY A 144 0.86 4.67 -1.29
CA GLY A 144 0.78 5.03 0.13
C GLY A 144 1.06 3.84 1.02
N ALA A 145 1.07 4.07 2.32
CA ALA A 145 1.39 3.05 3.32
C ALA A 145 0.73 3.39 4.64
N LEU A 146 0.58 2.40 5.52
CA LEU A 146 0.14 2.55 6.90
C LEU A 146 1.15 1.92 7.86
N SER A 147 1.33 2.52 9.03
CA SER A 147 2.05 1.91 10.16
C SER A 147 1.29 0.71 10.73
N ALA A 148 1.90 -0.09 11.61
CA ALA A 148 1.19 -1.20 12.24
C ALA A 148 0.03 -0.73 13.13
N GLU A 149 0.17 0.44 13.76
CA GLU A 149 -0.89 1.07 14.55
C GLU A 149 -2.07 1.48 13.65
N GLU A 150 -1.78 2.16 12.54
CA GLU A 150 -2.78 2.59 11.57
C GLU A 150 -3.48 1.41 10.88
N VAL A 151 -2.79 0.29 10.70
CA VAL A 151 -3.39 -0.98 10.23
C VAL A 151 -4.48 -1.46 11.21
N VAL A 152 -4.20 -1.43 12.51
CA VAL A 152 -5.15 -1.82 13.55
C VAL A 152 -6.33 -0.84 13.58
N GLU A 153 -6.07 0.46 13.51
CA GLU A 153 -7.11 1.49 13.46
C GLU A 153 -8.01 1.32 12.23
N LEU A 154 -7.43 1.14 11.03
CA LEU A 154 -8.22 0.96 9.80
C LEU A 154 -9.06 -0.31 9.87
N ARG A 155 -8.51 -1.39 10.43
CA ARG A 155 -9.27 -2.63 10.64
C ARG A 155 -10.47 -2.38 11.54
N ILE A 156 -10.27 -1.74 12.69
CA ILE A 156 -11.33 -1.50 13.68
C ILE A 156 -12.42 -0.62 13.07
N THR A 157 -12.04 0.51 12.47
CA THR A 157 -12.99 1.45 11.86
C THR A 157 -13.82 0.81 10.74
N LEU A 158 -13.21 -0.03 9.89
CA LEU A 158 -13.94 -0.77 8.87
C LEU A 158 -14.91 -1.80 9.46
N GLN A 159 -14.58 -2.42 10.60
CA GLN A 159 -15.39 -3.45 11.24
C GLN A 159 -16.52 -2.91 12.12
N GLU A 160 -16.31 -1.78 12.79
CA GLU A 160 -17.30 -1.15 13.66
C GLU A 160 -18.47 -0.52 12.87
N GLY A 161 -18.27 -0.29 11.56
CA GLY A 161 -19.35 0.12 10.66
C GLY A 161 -19.72 1.60 10.78
N SER A 162 -18.81 2.46 11.26
CA SER A 162 -18.98 3.93 11.26
C SER A 162 -18.79 4.55 9.87
N TRP A 163 -19.31 3.89 8.84
CA TRP A 163 -19.28 4.30 7.45
C TRP A 163 -20.47 3.67 6.71
N ARG A 164 -20.80 4.24 5.56
CA ARG A 164 -21.87 3.76 4.68
C ARG A 164 -21.39 3.77 3.25
N ILE A 165 -22.06 2.98 2.42
CA ILE A 165 -21.80 2.95 0.98
C ILE A 165 -22.52 4.12 0.32
N HIS A 166 -21.87 4.76 -0.64
CA HIS A 166 -22.47 5.80 -1.47
C HIS A 166 -23.71 5.23 -2.20
N LYS A 167 -24.81 5.97 -2.18
CA LYS A 167 -26.11 5.52 -2.75
C LYS A 167 -26.07 5.24 -4.25
N ASP A 168 -25.13 5.87 -4.95
CA ASP A 168 -24.95 5.78 -6.40
C ASP A 168 -23.74 4.88 -6.74
N GLU A 169 -23.42 3.90 -5.89
CA GLU A 169 -22.38 2.90 -6.17
C GLU A 169 -22.67 2.22 -7.53
N ILE A 170 -21.68 2.23 -8.43
CA ILE A 170 -21.83 1.72 -9.80
C ILE A 170 -21.88 0.19 -9.83
N TYR A 171 -21.01 -0.46 -9.06
CA TYR A 171 -20.93 -1.91 -8.95
C TYR A 171 -21.58 -2.38 -7.66
N ASP A 172 -22.81 -2.86 -7.74
CA ASP A 172 -23.59 -3.32 -6.59
C ASP A 172 -22.81 -4.34 -5.74
N GLY A 173 -22.58 -4.01 -4.48
CA GLY A 173 -21.91 -4.86 -3.50
C GLY A 173 -20.38 -4.85 -3.57
N ALA A 174 -19.77 -4.15 -4.52
CA ALA A 174 -18.31 -4.14 -4.69
C ALA A 174 -17.59 -3.56 -3.48
N VAL A 175 -18.06 -2.44 -2.91
CA VAL A 175 -17.46 -1.87 -1.69
C VAL A 175 -17.51 -2.87 -0.54
N SER A 176 -18.62 -3.59 -0.36
CA SER A 176 -18.75 -4.58 0.72
C SER A 176 -17.71 -5.70 0.56
N ASP A 177 -17.52 -6.20 -0.66
CA ASP A 177 -16.53 -7.23 -0.96
C ASP A 177 -15.10 -6.73 -0.79
N LEU A 178 -14.79 -5.53 -1.29
CA LEU A 178 -13.48 -4.90 -1.15
C LEU A 178 -13.12 -4.63 0.31
N VAL A 179 -14.07 -4.15 1.11
CA VAL A 179 -13.88 -3.98 2.56
C VAL A 179 -13.58 -5.32 3.22
N ARG A 180 -14.31 -6.39 2.87
CA ARG A 180 -14.07 -7.74 3.40
C ARG A 180 -12.66 -8.23 3.06
N LEU A 181 -12.21 -8.02 1.83
CA LEU A 181 -10.87 -8.37 1.36
C LEU A 181 -9.79 -7.55 2.08
N LEU A 182 -9.98 -6.23 2.20
CA LEU A 182 -9.04 -5.35 2.89
C LEU A 182 -8.91 -5.74 4.37
N ILE A 183 -10.01 -6.01 5.07
CA ILE A 183 -10.00 -6.50 6.46
C ILE A 183 -9.19 -7.80 6.59
N PHE A 184 -9.25 -8.70 5.60
CA PHE A 184 -8.45 -9.93 5.62
C PHE A 184 -6.94 -9.63 5.59
N HIS A 185 -6.52 -8.71 4.71
CA HIS A 185 -5.13 -8.25 4.63
C HIS A 185 -4.70 -7.54 5.92
N LEU A 186 -5.52 -6.64 6.45
CA LEU A 186 -5.23 -5.90 7.69
C LEU A 186 -5.08 -6.84 8.89
N ARG A 187 -5.96 -7.83 9.03
CA ARG A 187 -5.84 -8.86 10.08
C ARG A 187 -4.55 -9.67 9.96
N ALA A 188 -4.10 -9.97 8.74
CA ALA A 188 -2.86 -10.69 8.52
C ALA A 188 -1.64 -9.83 8.91
N ALA A 189 -1.66 -8.54 8.56
CA ALA A 189 -0.61 -7.59 8.94
C ALA A 189 -0.56 -7.36 10.46
N GLU A 190 -1.71 -7.18 11.11
CA GLU A 190 -1.83 -7.05 12.56
C GLU A 190 -1.26 -8.28 13.29
N ARG A 191 -1.59 -9.51 12.86
CA ARG A 191 -1.03 -10.74 13.45
C ARG A 191 0.50 -10.81 13.35
N ARG A 192 1.08 -10.16 12.33
CA ARG A 192 2.53 -10.11 12.11
C ARG A 192 3.19 -8.90 12.77
N GLY A 193 2.41 -7.95 13.30
CA GLY A 193 2.91 -6.68 13.81
C GLY A 193 3.55 -5.80 12.73
N THR A 194 3.08 -5.91 11.48
CA THR A 194 3.62 -5.17 10.32
C THR A 194 2.70 -4.02 9.92
N GLY A 195 3.28 -2.98 9.32
CA GLY A 195 2.51 -2.04 8.51
C GLY A 195 2.14 -2.65 7.15
N ILE A 196 1.52 -1.85 6.27
CA ILE A 196 1.23 -2.23 4.88
C ILE A 196 1.62 -1.11 3.90
N LEU A 197 2.06 -1.48 2.71
CA LEU A 197 2.42 -0.60 1.60
C LEU A 197 1.56 -0.96 0.39
N LEU A 198 0.92 0.04 -0.22
CA LEU A 198 0.17 -0.11 -1.47
C LEU A 198 1.10 0.17 -2.65
N ARG A 199 1.28 -0.85 -3.49
CA ARG A 199 2.07 -0.78 -4.71
C ARG A 199 1.19 -0.99 -5.93
N GLU A 200 1.42 -0.18 -6.94
CA GLU A 200 0.70 -0.24 -8.21
C GLU A 200 1.57 -0.87 -9.30
N HIS A 201 0.93 -1.57 -10.22
CA HIS A 201 1.54 -2.27 -11.36
C HIS A 201 0.76 -1.86 -12.61
N ARG A 202 1.49 -1.41 -13.64
CA ARG A 202 0.97 -0.99 -14.95
C ARG A 202 1.74 -1.63 -16.08
#